data_AF-A0A7D8YEV7-F1
#
_entry.id   AF-A0A7D8YEV7-F1
#
_cell.length_a   1.000
_cell.length_b   1.000
_cell.length_c   1.000
_cell.angle_alpha   90.00
_cell.angle_beta   90.00
_cell.angle_gamma   90.00
#
_symmetry.space_group_name_H-M   'P 1'
#
loop_
_entity.id
_entity.type
_entity.pdbx_description
1 polymer ?
#
loop_
_entity_poly.entity_id
_entity_poly.type
_entity_poly.pdbx_seq_one_letter_code
_entity_poly.pdbx_strand_id
1 'polypeptide(L)'
;MDQGTSADGVNPELPWYWKLFGILLALPIVLVLRTLSLCLWPINAFTRFMSERRSMRRQGRYLPMSKIRAWMIEQPGTLIVDHPTLDPDFAYAWWTPDDVLAESPLARGAAAAFRQPEKPMIRPQWEAWCWGKYTHKEKGSAYLLASIQGESVVNQLQQRFPDVPVLRTWSGLMEVIEESAPGMADTLMKERRSTTRSRDGGRRVSSANPRPRGTARPKKARSGTRNQ
;
A
#
# COMPACT_ATOMS: atom_id res chain seq x y z
N MET A 1 65.90 6.90 -37.79
CA MET A 1 64.56 6.28 -37.65
C MET A 1 63.71 7.32 -36.98
N ASP A 2 63.14 8.23 -37.77
CA ASP A 2 62.43 9.39 -37.24
C ASP A 2 61.08 9.54 -37.95
N GLN A 3 60.08 9.74 -37.09
CA GLN A 3 58.91 10.59 -37.29
C GLN A 3 57.90 10.12 -38.34
N GLY A 4 57.11 9.13 -37.91
CA GLY A 4 55.76 8.95 -38.41
C GLY A 4 54.94 10.21 -38.11
N THR A 5 54.47 10.82 -39.19
CA THR A 5 53.61 11.99 -39.27
C THR A 5 52.38 11.86 -38.38
N SER A 6 52.33 12.66 -37.31
CA SER A 6 51.09 13.00 -36.62
C SER A 6 50.18 13.69 -37.63
N ALA A 7 49.17 12.98 -38.11
CA ALA A 7 48.07 13.58 -38.85
C ALA A 7 47.28 14.43 -37.86
N ASP A 8 47.67 15.70 -37.75
CA ASP A 8 46.90 16.71 -37.04
C ASP A 8 45.53 16.82 -37.72
N GLY A 9 44.56 16.12 -37.14
CA GLY A 9 43.17 16.12 -37.58
C GLY A 9 42.58 17.51 -37.39
N VAL A 10 42.70 18.35 -38.42
CA VAL A 10 41.99 19.62 -38.52
C VAL A 10 40.49 19.29 -38.56
N ASN A 11 39.83 19.36 -37.40
CA ASN A 11 38.38 19.26 -37.33
C ASN A 11 37.80 20.48 -38.08
N PRO A 12 37.10 20.28 -39.21
CA PRO A 12 36.48 21.40 -39.90
C PRO A 12 35.42 21.99 -38.98
N GLU A 13 35.65 23.22 -38.52
CA GLU A 13 34.66 23.95 -37.75
C GLU A 13 33.42 24.15 -38.61
N LEU A 14 32.35 23.43 -38.27
CA LEU A 14 31.07 23.56 -38.94
C LEU A 14 30.59 25.02 -38.86
N PRO A 15 30.19 25.63 -39.99
CA PRO A 15 29.70 27.00 -40.01
C PRO A 15 28.54 27.19 -39.04
N TRP A 16 28.52 28.31 -38.31
CA TRP A 16 27.54 28.59 -37.25
C TRP A 16 26.07 28.49 -37.70
N TYR A 17 25.77 28.78 -38.96
CA TYR A 17 24.41 28.71 -39.51
C TYR A 17 23.85 27.28 -39.59
N TRP A 18 24.70 26.25 -39.73
CA TRP A 18 24.26 24.85 -39.69
C TRP A 18 23.74 24.46 -38.31
N LYS A 19 24.32 25.03 -37.24
CA LYS A 19 23.83 24.83 -35.87
C LYS A 19 22.43 25.43 -35.70
N LEU A 20 22.20 26.63 -36.22
CA LEU A 20 20.87 27.26 -36.18
C LEU A 20 19.84 26.52 -37.02
N PHE A 21 20.23 26.05 -38.20
CA PHE A 21 19.36 25.25 -39.05
C PHE A 21 18.96 23.93 -38.36
N GLY A 22 19.92 23.27 -37.70
CA GLY A 22 19.66 22.07 -36.89
C GLY A 22 18.66 22.34 -35.75
N ILE A 23 18.81 23.45 -35.03
CA ILE A 23 17.86 23.83 -33.96
C ILE A 23 16.47 24.13 -34.53
N LEU A 24 16.39 24.88 -35.62
CA LEU A 24 15.13 25.24 -36.27
C LEU A 24 14.38 23.99 -36.76
N LEU A 25 15.10 22.99 -37.28
CA LEU A 25 14.52 21.71 -37.72
C LEU A 25 14.15 20.80 -36.54
N ALA A 26 14.93 20.80 -35.46
CA ALA A 26 14.69 19.98 -34.28
C ALA A 26 13.49 20.48 -33.46
N LEU A 27 13.25 21.80 -33.42
CA LEU A 27 12.18 22.41 -32.62
C LEU A 27 10.77 21.84 -32.91
N PRO A 28 10.27 21.78 -34.16
CA PRO A 28 8.96 21.18 -34.44
C PRO A 28 8.90 19.69 -34.08
N ILE A 29 10.00 18.95 -34.27
CA ILE A 29 10.08 17.53 -33.90
C ILE A 29 9.93 17.37 -32.38
N VAL A 30 10.66 18.17 -31.59
CA VAL A 30 10.55 18.16 -30.13
C VAL A 30 9.13 18.53 -29.67
N LEU A 31 8.49 19.51 -30.30
CA LEU A 31 7.11 19.90 -29.99
C LEU A 31 6.10 18.79 -30.30
N VAL A 32 6.25 18.10 -31.44
CA VAL A 32 5.41 16.95 -31.79
C VAL A 32 5.59 15.81 -30.80
N LEU A 33 6.84 15.44 -30.48
CA LEU A 33 7.14 14.39 -29.50
C LEU A 33 6.60 14.71 -28.11
N ARG A 34 6.73 15.97 -27.67
CA ARG A 34 6.17 16.43 -26.39
C ARG A 34 4.65 16.32 -26.37
N THR A 35 3.99 16.75 -27.44
CA THR A 35 2.53 16.66 -27.58
C THR A 35 2.07 15.21 -27.57
N LEU A 36 2.73 14.33 -28.32
CA LEU A 36 2.42 12.91 -28.33
C LEU A 36 2.61 12.27 -26.95
N SER A 37 3.68 12.61 -26.22
CA SER A 37 3.91 12.13 -24.86
C SER A 37 2.76 12.51 -23.91
N LEU A 38 2.30 13.78 -23.98
CA LEU A 38 1.17 14.25 -23.19
C LEU A 38 -0.15 13.54 -23.54
N CYS A 39 -0.37 13.21 -24.81
CA CYS A 39 -1.55 12.46 -25.24
C CYS A 39 -1.50 10.97 -24.83
N LEU A 40 -0.32 10.35 -24.86
CA LEU A 40 -0.15 8.93 -24.54
C LEU A 40 -0.16 8.64 -23.04
N TRP A 41 0.24 9.60 -22.21
CA TRP A 41 0.28 9.47 -20.75
C TRP A 41 -1.07 9.04 -20.13
N PRO A 42 -2.22 9.71 -20.39
CA PRO A 42 -3.51 9.31 -19.83
C PRO A 42 -4.00 7.96 -20.36
N ILE A 43 -3.66 7.61 -21.61
CA ILE A 43 -4.00 6.32 -22.21
C ILE A 43 -3.26 5.20 -21.46
N ASN A 44 -1.97 5.36 -21.23
CA ASN A 44 -1.17 4.39 -20.49
C ASN A 44 -1.70 4.23 -19.05
N ALA A 45 -1.96 5.34 -18.35
CA ALA A 45 -2.56 5.32 -17.02
C ALA A 45 -3.90 4.55 -17.02
N PHE A 46 -4.81 4.88 -17.95
CA PHE A 46 -6.09 4.21 -18.08
C PHE A 46 -5.98 2.69 -18.34
N THR A 47 -5.06 2.28 -19.22
CA THR A 47 -4.84 0.85 -19.51
C THR A 47 -4.32 0.08 -18.29
N ARG A 48 -3.41 0.69 -17.51
CA ARG A 48 -2.94 0.10 -16.24
C ARG A 48 -4.10 -0.06 -15.26
N PHE A 49 -4.97 0.93 -15.10
CA PHE A 49 -6.14 0.83 -14.22
C PHE A 49 -7.13 -0.25 -14.64
N MET A 50 -7.41 -0.34 -15.93
CA MET A 50 -8.30 -1.38 -16.45
C MET A 50 -7.71 -2.78 -16.27
N SER A 51 -6.39 -2.93 -16.44
CA SER A 51 -5.67 -4.17 -16.18
C SER A 51 -5.74 -4.56 -14.70
N GLU A 52 -5.44 -3.63 -13.78
CA GLU A 52 -5.49 -3.86 -12.33
C GLU A 52 -6.89 -4.26 -11.87
N ARG A 53 -7.93 -3.51 -12.28
CA ARG A 53 -9.31 -3.84 -11.96
C ARG A 53 -9.72 -5.21 -12.50
N ARG A 54 -9.26 -5.57 -13.70
CA ARG A 54 -9.53 -6.90 -14.28
C ARG A 54 -8.81 -8.00 -13.50
N SER A 55 -7.57 -7.77 -13.09
CA SER A 55 -6.82 -8.70 -12.24
C SER A 55 -7.52 -8.93 -10.90
N MET A 56 -7.92 -7.84 -10.22
CA MET A 56 -8.65 -7.91 -8.93
C MET A 56 -9.98 -8.63 -9.06
N ARG A 57 -10.72 -8.41 -10.15
CA ARG A 57 -11.95 -9.15 -10.43
C ARG A 57 -11.71 -10.64 -10.58
N ARG A 58 -10.64 -11.05 -11.28
CA ARG A 58 -10.28 -12.47 -11.44
C ARG A 58 -9.93 -13.12 -10.11
N GLN A 59 -9.33 -12.36 -9.19
CA GLN A 59 -9.01 -12.83 -7.83
C GLN A 59 -10.21 -12.78 -6.87
N GLY A 60 -11.39 -12.33 -7.31
CA GLY A 60 -12.55 -12.15 -6.41
C GLY A 60 -12.40 -10.98 -5.43
N ARG A 61 -11.36 -10.15 -5.58
CA ARG A 61 -11.02 -9.02 -4.70
C ARG A 61 -11.55 -7.68 -5.21
N TYR A 62 -12.51 -7.69 -6.12
CA TYR A 62 -13.17 -6.47 -6.59
C TYR A 62 -14.62 -6.43 -6.10
N LEU A 63 -14.95 -5.44 -5.28
CA LEU A 63 -16.30 -5.26 -4.74
C LEU A 63 -16.99 -4.09 -5.45
N PRO A 64 -17.94 -4.36 -6.36
CA PRO A 64 -18.64 -3.29 -7.06
C PRO A 64 -19.50 -2.47 -6.09
N MET A 65 -19.62 -1.17 -6.37
CA MET A 65 -20.40 -0.24 -5.55
C MET A 65 -21.86 -0.66 -5.36
N SER A 66 -22.46 -1.38 -6.32
CA SER A 66 -23.81 -1.92 -6.18
C SER A 66 -23.96 -2.97 -5.07
N LYS A 67 -22.88 -3.69 -4.74
CA LYS A 67 -22.88 -4.74 -3.71
C LYS A 67 -22.37 -4.27 -2.36
N ILE A 68 -21.59 -3.18 -2.33
CA ILE A 68 -20.92 -2.72 -1.11
C ILE A 68 -21.90 -2.45 0.02
N ARG A 69 -23.09 -1.91 -0.30
CA ARG A 69 -24.06 -1.50 0.72
C ARG A 69 -24.58 -2.71 1.51
N ALA A 70 -24.96 -3.78 0.82
CA ALA A 70 -25.39 -5.01 1.48
C ALA A 70 -24.24 -5.60 2.30
N TRP A 71 -23.04 -5.61 1.71
CA TRP A 71 -21.84 -6.17 2.34
C TRP A 71 -21.46 -5.47 3.65
N MET A 72 -21.47 -4.13 3.67
CA MET A 72 -21.14 -3.33 4.86
C MET A 72 -22.20 -3.40 5.96
N ILE A 73 -23.44 -3.74 5.63
CA ILE A 73 -24.50 -3.98 6.62
C ILE A 73 -24.30 -5.35 7.27
N GLU A 74 -23.91 -6.36 6.50
CA GLU A 74 -23.72 -7.72 6.98
C GLU A 74 -22.40 -7.89 7.76
N GLN A 75 -21.36 -7.16 7.36
CA GLN A 75 -20.01 -7.31 7.91
C GLN A 75 -19.47 -5.93 8.33
N PRO A 76 -19.26 -5.68 9.64
CA PRO A 76 -18.50 -4.51 10.07
C PRO A 76 -17.07 -4.63 9.53
N GLY A 77 -16.39 -3.50 9.37
CA GLY A 77 -15.05 -3.50 8.81
C GLY A 77 -14.45 -2.11 8.73
N THR A 78 -13.33 -2.00 8.02
CA THR A 78 -12.56 -0.76 7.86
C THR A 78 -12.46 -0.39 6.39
N LEU A 79 -12.67 0.90 6.10
CA LEU A 79 -12.35 1.50 4.81
C LEU A 79 -10.89 1.98 4.82
N ILE A 80 -10.13 1.65 3.78
CA ILE A 80 -8.74 2.08 3.62
C ILE A 80 -8.64 2.92 2.35
N VAL A 81 -8.21 4.17 2.48
CA VAL A 81 -7.78 4.99 1.35
C VAL A 81 -6.27 4.89 1.22
N ASP A 82 -5.83 4.41 0.07
CA ASP A 82 -4.42 4.24 -0.24
C ASP A 82 -4.02 5.18 -1.38
N HIS A 83 -3.00 5.99 -1.15
CA HIS A 83 -2.45 6.93 -2.11
C HIS A 83 -1.16 6.31 -2.69
N PRO A 84 -1.18 5.69 -3.88
CA PRO A 84 0.02 5.09 -4.47
C PRO A 84 0.94 6.12 -5.13
N THR A 85 0.49 7.38 -5.27
CA THR A 85 1.31 8.46 -5.83
C THR A 85 1.30 9.68 -4.90
N LEU A 86 2.04 10.73 -5.26
CA LEU A 86 1.98 12.02 -4.57
C LEU A 86 0.77 12.87 -5.00
N ASP A 87 0.06 12.45 -6.04
CA ASP A 87 -1.15 13.12 -6.50
C ASP A 87 -2.32 12.80 -5.55
N PRO A 88 -2.85 13.78 -4.81
CA PRO A 88 -3.93 13.56 -3.84
C PRO A 88 -5.25 13.16 -4.50
N ASP A 89 -5.42 13.46 -5.80
CA ASP A 89 -6.60 13.06 -6.56
C ASP A 89 -6.53 11.58 -6.98
N PHE A 90 -5.35 10.96 -6.84
CA PHE A 90 -5.11 9.59 -7.24
C PHE A 90 -5.06 8.66 -6.02
N ALA A 91 -6.24 8.14 -5.66
CA ALA A 91 -6.40 7.27 -4.50
C ALA A 91 -7.17 5.98 -4.81
N TYR A 92 -6.75 4.90 -4.19
CA TYR A 92 -7.47 3.63 -4.16
C TYR A 92 -8.35 3.57 -2.92
N ALA A 93 -9.60 3.14 -3.08
CA ALA A 93 -10.48 2.81 -1.97
C ALA A 93 -10.55 1.30 -1.83
N TRP A 94 -10.22 0.84 -0.64
CA TRP A 94 -10.28 -0.56 -0.26
C TRP A 94 -11.24 -0.74 0.92
N TRP A 95 -11.83 -1.92 1.02
CA TRP A 95 -12.64 -2.34 2.16
C TRP A 95 -12.14 -3.68 2.68
N THR A 96 -12.10 -3.83 4.00
CA THR A 96 -11.78 -5.10 4.67
C THR A 96 -12.75 -5.34 5.81
N PRO A 97 -13.20 -6.58 6.07
CA PRO A 97 -14.02 -6.89 7.24
C PRO A 97 -13.25 -6.79 8.57
N ASP A 98 -11.92 -6.72 8.50
CA ASP A 98 -11.08 -6.67 9.69
C ASP A 98 -11.12 -5.28 10.35
N ASP A 99 -11.01 -5.25 11.67
CA ASP A 99 -10.68 -4.03 12.41
C ASP A 99 -9.16 -3.82 12.33
N VAL A 100 -8.74 -3.04 11.32
CA VAL A 100 -7.33 -2.82 10.98
C VAL A 100 -6.56 -2.22 12.15
N LEU A 101 -7.22 -1.39 12.97
CA LEU A 101 -6.60 -0.79 14.14
C LEU A 101 -6.44 -1.82 15.27
N ALA A 102 -7.44 -2.66 15.52
CA ALA A 102 -7.31 -3.71 16.53
C ALA A 102 -6.23 -4.75 16.17
N GLU A 103 -6.10 -5.09 14.87
CA GLU A 103 -5.17 -6.11 14.41
C GLU A 103 -3.73 -5.63 14.22
N SER A 104 -3.51 -4.32 14.15
CA SER A 104 -2.18 -3.80 13.88
C SER A 104 -1.26 -3.92 15.08
N PRO A 105 -0.06 -4.53 14.93
CA PRO A 105 0.94 -4.54 15.99
C PRO A 105 1.50 -3.14 16.29
N LEU A 106 1.16 -2.15 15.46
CA LEU A 106 1.61 -0.76 15.57
C LEU A 106 0.51 0.16 16.11
N ALA A 107 -0.75 -0.29 16.22
CA ALA A 107 -1.89 0.56 16.61
C ALA A 107 -1.80 1.13 18.03
N ARG A 108 -1.18 0.41 18.97
CA ARG A 108 -0.99 0.90 20.36
C ARG A 108 -0.19 2.21 20.43
N GLY A 109 0.60 2.54 19.41
CA GLY A 109 1.22 3.86 19.25
C GLY A 109 0.65 4.69 18.09
N ALA A 110 0.13 4.03 17.05
CA ALA A 110 -0.32 4.69 15.84
C ALA A 110 -1.65 5.43 16.01
N ALA A 111 -2.59 4.98 16.84
CA ALA A 111 -3.87 5.69 17.05
C ALA A 111 -3.67 7.14 17.54
N ALA A 112 -2.64 7.37 18.36
CA ALA A 112 -2.23 8.72 18.78
C ALA A 112 -1.38 9.42 17.70
N ALA A 113 -0.52 8.69 16.99
CA ALA A 113 0.33 9.25 15.93
C ALA A 113 -0.45 9.64 14.66
N PHE A 114 -1.58 9.01 14.35
CA PHE A 114 -2.44 9.40 13.24
C PHE A 114 -3.11 10.76 13.46
N ARG A 115 -3.23 11.20 14.72
CA ARG A 115 -3.68 12.56 15.06
C ARG A 115 -2.56 13.58 15.08
N GLN A 116 -1.29 13.15 15.02
CA GLN A 116 -0.12 14.02 15.14
C GLN A 116 0.84 13.79 13.96
N PRO A 117 0.85 14.67 12.94
CA PRO A 117 1.64 14.49 11.72
C PRO A 117 3.17 14.47 11.92
N GLU A 118 3.67 14.68 13.14
CA GLU A 118 5.08 14.99 13.44
C GLU A 118 5.99 13.80 13.78
N LYS A 119 5.52 12.53 13.70
CA LYS A 119 6.38 11.35 13.98
C LYS A 119 6.72 10.54 12.72
N PRO A 120 7.78 10.93 11.98
CA PRO A 120 8.12 10.36 10.67
C PRO A 120 8.57 8.88 10.71
N MET A 121 9.10 8.35 11.81
CA MET A 121 9.63 6.97 11.85
C MET A 121 8.56 5.86 11.95
N ILE A 122 7.37 6.15 12.49
CA ILE A 122 6.32 5.12 12.69
C ILE A 122 5.53 4.90 11.39
N ARG A 123 5.47 5.93 10.55
CA ARG A 123 4.65 5.97 9.33
C ARG A 123 5.06 4.93 8.27
N PRO A 124 6.36 4.76 7.93
CA PRO A 124 6.77 3.76 6.93
C PRO A 124 6.49 2.32 7.37
N GLN A 125 6.62 2.01 8.67
CA GLN A 125 6.35 0.65 9.18
C GLN A 125 4.85 0.33 9.15
N TRP A 126 4.01 1.32 9.46
CA TRP A 126 2.57 1.19 9.34
C TRP A 126 2.18 0.97 7.89
N GLU A 127 2.66 1.82 6.99
CA GLU A 127 2.35 1.79 5.56
C GLU A 127 2.80 0.45 4.95
N ALA A 128 4.01 -0.03 5.27
CA ALA A 128 4.50 -1.33 4.82
C ALA A 128 3.64 -2.51 5.31
N TRP A 129 3.21 -2.48 6.58
CA TRP A 129 2.35 -3.53 7.14
C TRP A 129 0.96 -3.50 6.52
N CYS A 130 0.35 -2.31 6.40
CA CYS A 130 -0.98 -2.14 5.82
C CYS A 130 -0.98 -2.56 4.35
N TRP A 131 0.05 -2.15 3.59
CA TRP A 131 0.25 -2.57 2.21
C TRP A 131 0.39 -4.09 2.12
N GLY A 132 1.36 -4.69 2.82
CA GLY A 132 1.60 -6.13 2.71
C GLY A 132 0.42 -7.00 3.13
N LYS A 133 -0.36 -6.59 4.13
CA LYS A 133 -1.50 -7.37 4.64
C LYS A 133 -2.81 -7.13 3.89
N TYR A 134 -3.12 -5.88 3.53
CA TYR A 134 -4.44 -5.51 3.03
C TYR A 134 -4.42 -5.04 1.58
N THR A 135 -3.60 -4.04 1.23
CA THR A 135 -3.72 -3.34 -0.07
C THR A 135 -2.78 -3.88 -1.16
N HIS A 136 -1.89 -4.83 -0.84
CA HIS A 136 -1.00 -5.47 -1.81
C HIS A 136 -1.82 -6.11 -2.94
N LYS A 137 -1.38 -5.91 -4.18
CA LYS A 137 -2.14 -6.29 -5.38
C LYS A 137 -2.44 -7.79 -5.47
N GLU A 138 -1.47 -8.63 -5.15
CA GLU A 138 -1.62 -10.08 -5.25
C GLU A 138 -1.92 -10.76 -3.90
N LYS A 139 -1.28 -10.32 -2.82
CA LYS A 139 -1.28 -11.02 -1.52
C LYS A 139 -2.22 -10.44 -0.48
N GLY A 140 -2.72 -9.22 -0.69
CA GLY A 140 -3.56 -8.53 0.27
C GLY A 140 -4.92 -9.20 0.47
N SER A 141 -5.57 -8.95 1.60
CA SER A 141 -6.92 -9.46 1.88
C SER A 141 -8.05 -8.47 1.57
N ALA A 142 -7.74 -7.18 1.38
CA ALA A 142 -8.78 -6.17 1.18
C ALA A 142 -9.40 -6.23 -0.23
N TYR A 143 -10.65 -5.81 -0.32
CA TYR A 143 -11.42 -5.70 -1.54
C TYR A 143 -11.28 -4.30 -2.13
N LEU A 144 -10.94 -4.22 -3.42
CA LEU A 144 -10.88 -2.97 -4.16
C LEU A 144 -12.29 -2.48 -4.50
N LEU A 145 -12.61 -1.25 -4.08
CA LEU A 145 -13.84 -0.54 -4.41
C LEU A 145 -13.65 0.36 -5.64
N ALA A 146 -12.60 1.18 -5.61
CA ALA A 146 -12.28 2.17 -6.63
C ALA A 146 -10.76 2.38 -6.74
N SER A 147 -10.30 2.72 -7.95
CA SER A 147 -8.87 2.78 -8.29
C SER A 147 -8.38 4.17 -8.72
N ILE A 148 -9.17 5.23 -8.61
CA ILE A 148 -8.72 6.60 -8.98
C ILE A 148 -9.35 7.58 -8.00
N GLN A 149 -10.68 7.52 -7.88
CA GLN A 149 -11.46 8.43 -7.04
C GLN A 149 -11.73 7.84 -5.65
N GLY A 150 -10.70 7.27 -5.03
CA GLY A 150 -10.82 6.57 -3.75
C GLY A 150 -11.40 7.46 -2.66
N GLU A 151 -10.90 8.69 -2.51
CA GLU A 151 -11.41 9.67 -1.53
C GLU A 151 -12.89 10.03 -1.79
N SER A 152 -13.28 10.28 -3.05
CA SER A 152 -14.70 10.57 -3.37
C SER A 152 -15.61 9.41 -3.00
N VAL A 153 -15.19 8.18 -3.29
CA VAL A 153 -15.95 6.96 -2.95
C VAL A 153 -16.07 6.79 -1.44
N VAL A 154 -14.99 7.00 -0.70
CA VAL A 154 -15.01 6.91 0.76
C VAL A 154 -15.87 8.01 1.37
N ASN A 155 -15.79 9.24 0.89
CA ASN A 155 -16.65 10.33 1.36
C ASN A 155 -18.14 10.01 1.15
N GLN A 156 -18.52 9.47 -0.02
CA GLN A 156 -19.90 9.02 -0.27
C GLN A 156 -20.33 7.89 0.68
N LEU A 157 -19.42 6.95 0.99
CA LEU A 157 -19.69 5.86 1.91
C LEU A 157 -19.80 6.35 3.36
N GLN A 158 -18.94 7.25 3.81
CA GLN A 158 -18.98 7.83 5.16
C GLN A 158 -20.26 8.63 5.40
N GLN A 159 -20.77 9.35 4.40
CA GLN A 159 -22.07 10.02 4.51
C GLN A 159 -23.22 9.04 4.82
N ARG A 160 -23.09 7.78 4.37
CA ARG A 160 -24.11 6.75 4.55
C ARG A 160 -23.84 5.82 5.73
N PHE A 161 -22.57 5.64 6.09
CA PHE A 161 -22.08 4.76 7.14
C PHE A 161 -21.06 5.52 8.00
N PRO A 162 -21.52 6.49 8.82
CA PRO A 162 -20.64 7.40 9.56
C PRO A 162 -19.78 6.69 10.61
N ASP A 163 -20.24 5.54 11.10
CA ASP A 163 -19.54 4.77 12.14
C ASP A 163 -18.40 3.89 11.57
N VAL A 164 -18.27 3.79 10.24
CA VAL A 164 -17.24 2.96 9.63
C VAL A 164 -15.89 3.66 9.71
N PRO A 165 -14.87 3.06 10.35
CA PRO A 165 -13.55 3.66 10.44
C PRO A 165 -12.93 3.79 9.05
N VAL A 166 -12.31 4.96 8.82
CA VAL A 166 -11.53 5.25 7.62
C VAL A 166 -10.06 5.41 7.99
N LEU A 167 -9.23 4.59 7.37
CA LEU A 167 -7.78 4.65 7.46
C LEU A 167 -7.22 5.26 6.18
N ARG A 168 -6.25 6.18 6.30
CA ARG A 168 -5.49 6.70 5.15
C ARG A 168 -4.06 6.19 5.22
N THR A 169 -3.55 5.68 4.10
CA THR A 169 -2.21 5.12 3.95
C THR A 169 -1.57 5.58 2.65
N TRP A 170 -0.24 5.47 2.54
CA TRP A 170 0.53 5.82 1.35
C TRP A 170 1.37 4.62 0.92
N SER A 171 0.97 3.92 -0.14
CA SER A 171 1.70 2.76 -0.68
C SER A 171 2.75 3.12 -1.71
N GLY A 172 2.80 4.37 -2.20
CA GLY A 172 3.70 4.77 -3.28
C GLY A 172 5.17 4.50 -2.98
N LEU A 173 5.60 4.68 -1.73
CA LEU A 173 6.96 4.34 -1.30
C LEU A 173 7.24 2.84 -1.37
N MET A 174 6.25 2.00 -1.07
CA MET A 174 6.42 0.55 -1.01
C MET A 174 6.52 -0.07 -2.39
N GLU A 175 5.73 0.41 -3.37
CA GLU A 175 5.85 -0.03 -4.77
C GLU A 175 7.25 0.29 -5.32
N VAL A 176 7.79 1.48 -5.03
CA VAL A 176 9.14 1.87 -5.46
C VAL A 176 10.22 1.01 -4.79
N ILE A 177 10.07 0.68 -3.49
CA ILE A 177 11.01 -0.19 -2.78
C ILE A 177 10.98 -1.62 -3.35
N GLU A 178 9.79 -2.14 -3.66
CA GLU A 178 9.66 -3.49 -4.26
C GLU A 178 10.27 -3.54 -5.66
N GLU A 179 10.06 -2.49 -6.48
CA GLU A 179 10.63 -2.40 -7.83
C GLU A 179 12.15 -2.23 -7.83
N SER A 180 12.69 -1.43 -6.90
CA SER A 180 14.14 -1.16 -6.81
C SER A 180 14.94 -2.27 -6.12
N ALA A 181 14.33 -3.04 -5.21
CA ALA A 181 14.98 -4.09 -4.45
C ALA A 181 14.03 -5.27 -4.20
N PRO A 182 13.79 -6.14 -5.21
CA PRO A 182 12.88 -7.27 -5.06
C PRO A 182 13.33 -8.18 -3.90
N GLY A 183 12.47 -8.32 -2.90
CA GLY A 183 12.74 -9.08 -1.66
C GLY A 183 13.22 -8.26 -0.47
N MET A 184 13.47 -6.95 -0.60
CA MET A 184 13.84 -6.11 0.55
C MET A 184 12.65 -5.89 1.51
N ALA A 185 11.43 -5.77 0.98
CA ALA A 185 10.22 -5.73 1.80
C ALA A 185 10.07 -7.01 2.65
N ASP A 186 10.31 -8.17 2.06
CA ASP A 186 10.32 -9.46 2.76
C ASP A 186 11.45 -9.53 3.80
N THR A 187 12.62 -8.96 3.49
CA THR A 187 13.77 -8.89 4.41
C THR A 187 13.44 -8.02 5.63
N LEU A 188 12.87 -6.82 5.43
CA LEU A 188 12.43 -5.94 6.51
C LEU A 188 11.34 -6.60 7.37
N MET A 189 10.42 -7.34 6.76
CA MET A 189 9.41 -8.12 7.47
C MET A 189 10.02 -9.27 8.28
N LYS A 190 11.03 -9.95 7.73
CA LYS A 190 11.69 -11.12 8.34
C LYS A 190 12.60 -10.74 9.50
N GLU A 191 13.37 -9.66 9.36
CA GLU A 191 14.26 -9.14 10.40
C GLU A 191 13.50 -8.72 11.66
N ARG A 192 12.24 -8.28 11.50
CA ARG A 192 11.33 -7.96 12.60
C ARG A 192 10.87 -9.20 13.39
N ARG A 193 10.63 -10.33 12.71
CA ARG A 193 10.26 -11.58 13.39
C ARG A 193 11.41 -12.09 14.26
N SER A 194 12.66 -11.88 13.87
CA SER A 194 13.84 -12.22 14.68
C SER A 194 14.04 -11.30 15.88
N THR A 195 13.89 -9.99 15.73
CA THR A 195 14.11 -9.04 16.85
C THR A 195 13.03 -9.14 17.92
N THR A 196 11.77 -9.40 17.54
CA THR A 196 10.68 -9.58 18.52
C THR A 196 10.86 -10.86 19.33
N ARG A 197 11.40 -11.93 18.73
CA ARG A 197 11.64 -13.21 19.40
C ARG A 197 12.85 -13.16 20.35
N SER A 198 13.83 -12.31 20.09
CA SER A 198 15.02 -12.17 20.96
C SER A 198 14.74 -11.43 22.27
N ARG A 199 13.69 -10.61 22.34
CA ARG A 199 13.40 -9.81 23.54
C ARG A 199 12.64 -10.58 24.63
N ASP A 200 12.04 -11.72 24.29
CA ASP A 200 11.27 -12.56 25.21
C ASP A 200 12.08 -13.74 25.79
N GLY A 201 13.30 -13.96 25.30
CA GLY A 201 14.18 -15.07 25.74
C GLY A 201 14.95 -14.83 27.05
N GLY A 202 14.89 -13.63 27.62
CA GLY A 202 15.74 -13.23 28.76
C GLY A 202 15.10 -13.30 30.14
N ARG A 203 13.78 -13.54 30.25
CA ARG A 203 13.11 -13.61 31.56
C ARG A 203 12.82 -15.05 31.94
N ARG A 204 13.87 -15.81 32.26
CA ARG A 204 13.76 -16.98 33.15
C ARG A 204 13.32 -16.48 34.52
N VAL A 205 12.00 -16.35 34.69
CA VAL A 205 11.41 -16.32 36.03
C VAL A 205 11.56 -17.74 36.56
N SER A 206 12.55 -17.92 37.44
CA SER A 206 12.63 -19.08 38.33
C SER A 206 11.34 -19.15 39.15
N SER A 207 10.36 -19.89 38.64
CA SER A 207 9.19 -20.31 39.41
C SER A 207 9.62 -21.46 40.30
N ALA A 208 10.03 -21.11 41.51
CA ALA A 208 10.03 -22.04 42.61
C ALA A 208 8.61 -22.16 43.15
N ASN A 209 8.17 -23.42 43.30
CA ASN A 209 7.32 -23.91 44.39
C ASN A 209 5.78 -23.77 44.22
N PRO A 210 4.98 -24.51 45.01
CA PRO A 210 4.73 -25.95 44.95
C PRO A 210 3.25 -26.30 44.70
N ARG A 211 2.99 -27.58 44.40
CA ARG A 211 1.65 -28.18 44.49
C ARG A 211 1.06 -27.98 45.90
N PRO A 212 -0.28 -27.87 45.99
CA PRO A 212 -0.96 -28.82 46.85
C PRO A 212 -2.15 -29.54 46.20
N ARG A 213 -2.27 -30.80 46.66
CA ARG A 213 -3.38 -31.75 46.60
C ARG A 213 -4.76 -31.16 46.92
N GLY A 214 -5.77 -31.81 46.32
CA GLY A 214 -7.12 -31.98 46.88
C GLY A 214 -8.12 -30.96 46.35
N THR A 215 -9.40 -31.27 46.07
CA THR A 215 -10.22 -32.45 46.31
C THR A 215 -11.48 -32.36 45.41
N ALA A 216 -12.00 -33.53 45.04
CA ALA A 216 -13.40 -33.91 44.76
C ALA A 216 -14.49 -32.87 44.33
N ARG A 217 -15.14 -33.21 43.19
CA ARG A 217 -16.61 -33.34 42.91
C ARG A 217 -17.63 -32.48 43.73
N PRO A 218 -18.73 -31.98 43.13
CA PRO A 218 -19.75 -32.86 42.51
C PRO A 218 -20.48 -32.35 41.26
N LYS A 219 -21.09 -33.31 40.54
CA LYS A 219 -22.19 -33.13 39.59
C LYS A 219 -23.38 -32.45 40.28
N LYS A 220 -24.01 -31.46 39.62
CA LYS A 220 -25.43 -31.15 39.87
C LYS A 220 -26.14 -30.85 38.55
N ALA A 221 -27.15 -31.68 38.29
CA ALA A 221 -28.18 -31.52 37.28
C ALA A 221 -29.26 -30.55 37.77
N ARG A 222 -29.87 -29.82 36.83
CA ARG A 222 -31.28 -29.34 36.81
C ARG A 222 -31.45 -28.52 35.53
N SER A 223 -32.20 -28.94 34.52
CA SER A 223 -33.66 -29.16 34.46
C SER A 223 -34.48 -27.92 34.79
N GLY A 224 -35.18 -27.41 33.77
CA GLY A 224 -36.16 -26.31 33.76
C GLY A 224 -36.20 -25.79 32.32
N THR A 225 -37.03 -26.25 31.39
CA THR A 225 -38.50 -26.44 31.36
C THR A 225 -39.27 -25.13 31.50
N ARG A 226 -40.03 -24.80 30.42
CA ARG A 226 -41.22 -23.91 30.35
C ARG A 226 -40.98 -22.42 30.59
N ASN A 227 -41.64 -21.45 29.96
CA ASN A 227 -42.91 -21.25 29.24
C ASN A 227 -42.65 -20.00 28.36
N GLN A 228 -43.35 -19.63 27.28
CA GLN A 228 -44.72 -19.81 26.81
C GLN A 228 -44.72 -19.47 25.31
#